data_AF-A0A497RQU1-F1
#
_entry.id   AF-A0A497RQU1-F1
#
_cell.length_a   1.000
_cell.length_b   1.000
_cell.length_c   1.000
_cell.angle_alpha   90.00
_cell.angle_beta   90.00
_cell.angle_gamma   90.00
#
_symmetry.space_group_name_H-M   'P 1'
#
loop_
_entity.id
_entity.type
_entity.pdbx_description
1 polymer ?
#
loop_
_entity_poly.entity_id
_entity_poly.type
_entity_poly.pdbx_seq_one_letter_code
_entity_poly.pdbx_strand_id
1 'polypeptide(L)'
;MSEKPLTITILPVSVEVDGAIVHILEILKSRMPGGKTVYHAICKIDFNGITTRNFDITFKTEEEFKEKLRTEVAKLKLMNWLYGKDFLAKVVSR
;
A
#
# COMPACT_ATOMS: atom_id res chain seq x y z
N MET A 1 24.30 28.58 -11.19
CA MET A 1 23.90 27.17 -11.30
C MET A 1 23.01 26.87 -10.11
N SER A 2 21.75 26.51 -10.33
CA SER A 2 20.82 26.18 -9.24
C SER A 2 20.96 24.69 -8.94
N GLU A 3 21.60 24.36 -7.82
CA GLU A 3 21.70 22.98 -7.34
C GLU A 3 20.29 22.49 -6.96
N LYS A 4 19.85 21.38 -7.56
CA LYS A 4 18.59 20.74 -7.15
C LYS A 4 18.80 20.09 -5.77
N PRO A 5 17.87 20.27 -4.82
CA PRO A 5 17.96 19.59 -3.54
C PRO A 5 17.88 18.07 -3.72
N LEU A 6 18.70 17.34 -2.97
CA LEU A 6 18.66 15.88 -2.90
C LEU A 6 17.39 15.47 -2.13
N THR A 7 16.40 14.90 -2.81
CA THR A 7 15.21 14.34 -2.18
C THR A 7 15.36 12.82 -2.06
N ILE A 8 15.53 12.33 -0.84
CA ILE A 8 15.57 10.90 -0.53
C ILE A 8 14.36 10.59 0.36
N THR A 9 13.54 9.63 -0.06
CA THR A 9 12.49 9.05 0.77
C THR A 9 13.02 7.77 1.41
N ILE A 10 13.08 7.75 2.74
CA ILE A 10 13.53 6.59 3.52
C ILE A 10 12.28 5.81 3.94
N LEU A 11 12.26 4.50 3.70
CA LEU A 11 11.19 3.62 4.13
C LEU A 11 11.43 3.13 5.58
N PRO A 12 10.38 2.82 6.36
CA PRO A 12 8.97 2.85 5.99
C PRO A 12 8.39 4.27 5.90
N VAL A 13 7.43 4.48 4.99
CA VAL A 13 6.68 5.74 4.88
C VAL A 13 5.18 5.48 5.04
N SER A 14 4.50 6.36 5.76
CA SER A 14 3.05 6.31 5.96
C SER A 14 2.38 7.38 5.10
N VAL A 15 1.34 6.99 4.37
CA VAL A 15 0.54 7.89 3.54
C VAL A 15 -0.93 7.71 3.85
N GLU A 16 -1.69 8.81 3.83
CA GLU A 16 -3.14 8.75 3.97
C GLU A 16 -3.78 8.47 2.60
N VAL A 17 -4.61 7.44 2.53
CA VAL A 17 -5.37 7.07 1.33
C VAL A 17 -6.81 6.87 1.76
N ASP A 18 -7.69 7.75 1.29
CA ASP A 18 -9.12 7.75 1.59
C ASP A 18 -9.44 7.60 3.09
N GLY A 19 -8.71 8.29 3.98
CA GLY A 19 -8.94 8.21 5.43
C GLY A 19 -8.49 6.90 6.10
N ALA A 20 -7.70 6.07 5.41
CA ALA A 20 -6.92 4.99 5.99
C ALA A 20 -5.42 5.34 5.92
N ILE A 21 -4.63 4.87 6.87
CA ILE A 21 -3.17 5.05 6.86
C ILE A 21 -2.53 3.82 6.24
N VAL A 22 -1.88 3.98 5.09
CA VAL A 22 -1.10 2.93 4.44
C VAL A 22 0.37 3.11 4.80
N HIS A 23 0.97 2.10 5.39
CA HIS A 23 2.41 2.05 5.62
C HIS A 23 3.06 1.26 4.50
N ILE A 24 3.91 1.93 3.73
CA ILE A 24 4.75 1.33 2.70
C ILE A 24 6.08 0.98 3.38
N LEU A 25 6.33 -0.32 3.56
CA LEU A 25 7.43 -0.84 4.37
C LEU A 25 8.71 -1.00 3.56
N GLU A 26 8.59 -1.57 2.37
CA GLU A 26 9.69 -1.81 1.44
C GLU A 26 9.17 -1.78 0.00
N ILE A 27 10.04 -1.41 -0.94
CA ILE A 27 9.79 -1.49 -2.37
C ILE A 27 10.97 -2.20 -3.03
N LEU A 28 10.69 -3.36 -3.63
CA LEU A 28 11.67 -4.16 -4.35
C LEU A 28 11.48 -3.98 -5.86
N LYS A 29 12.58 -3.77 -6.57
CA LYS A 29 12.59 -3.68 -8.04
C LYS A 29 12.99 -5.03 -8.63
N SER A 30 12.14 -5.59 -9.49
CA SER A 30 12.37 -6.85 -10.18
C SER A 30 12.37 -6.67 -11.70
N ARG A 31 13.14 -7.50 -12.40
CA ARG A 31 13.17 -7.53 -13.86
C ARG A 31 12.54 -8.83 -14.35
N MET A 32 11.44 -8.70 -15.08
CA MET A 32 10.75 -9.84 -15.67
C MET A 32 11.46 -10.33 -16.95
N PRO A 33 11.28 -11.61 -17.34
CA PRO A 33 11.66 -12.09 -18.66
C PRO A 33 11.09 -11.19 -19.75
N GLY A 34 11.93 -10.77 -20.71
CA GLY A 34 11.56 -9.77 -21.73
C GLY A 34 11.84 -8.30 -21.34
N GLY A 35 12.58 -8.06 -20.25
CA GLY A 35 13.16 -6.75 -19.92
C GLY A 35 12.23 -5.76 -19.21
N LYS A 36 10.98 -6.15 -18.96
CA LYS A 36 9.98 -5.32 -18.25
C LYS A 36 10.37 -5.17 -16.79
N THR A 37 10.39 -3.92 -16.30
CA THR A 37 10.60 -3.62 -14.89
C THR A 37 9.26 -3.70 -14.16
N VAL A 38 9.24 -4.35 -13.01
CA VAL A 38 8.12 -4.37 -12.07
C VAL A 38 8.62 -4.04 -10.67
N TYR A 39 7.75 -3.48 -9.86
CA TYR A 39 8.01 -3.16 -8.47
C TYR A 39 7.05 -3.94 -7.60
N HIS A 40 7.53 -4.36 -6.42
CA HIS A 40 6.74 -5.01 -5.39
C HIS A 40 6.86 -4.16 -4.14
N ALA A 41 5.77 -3.52 -3.72
CA ALA A 41 5.69 -2.83 -2.44
C ALA A 41 5.11 -3.76 -1.40
N ILE A 42 5.74 -3.89 -0.24
CA ILE A 42 5.09 -4.48 0.93
C ILE A 42 4.42 -3.37 1.72
N CYS A 43 3.12 -3.54 1.95
CA CYS A 43 2.28 -2.56 2.61
C CYS A 43 1.52 -3.19 3.79
N LYS A 44 1.11 -2.35 4.74
CA LYS A 44 0.05 -2.66 5.72
C LYS A 44 -0.87 -1.46 5.85
N ILE A 45 -2.13 -1.67 6.20
CA ILE A 45 -3.13 -0.61 6.30
C ILE A 45 -3.68 -0.56 7.73
N ASP A 46 -3.72 0.64 8.29
CA ASP A 46 -4.48 0.94 9.50
C ASP A 46 -5.80 1.63 9.13
N PHE A 47 -6.92 1.03 9.53
CA PHE A 47 -8.26 1.53 9.27
C PHE A 47 -9.19 1.22 10.45
N ASN A 48 -9.86 2.24 11.00
CA ASN A 48 -10.81 2.10 12.12
C ASN A 48 -10.25 1.35 13.35
N GLY A 49 -8.95 1.51 13.63
CA GLY A 49 -8.27 0.82 14.73
C GLY A 49 -8.00 -0.66 14.48
N ILE A 50 -8.10 -1.11 13.23
CA ILE A 50 -7.66 -2.43 12.76
C ILE A 50 -6.43 -2.23 11.88
N THR A 51 -5.39 -3.02 12.14
CA THR A 51 -4.21 -3.11 11.28
C THR A 51 -4.27 -4.40 10.48
N THR A 52 -4.06 -4.31 9.17
CA THR A 52 -3.93 -5.50 8.31
C THR A 52 -2.57 -6.16 8.54
N ARG A 53 -2.47 -7.44 8.19
CA ARG A 53 -1.18 -8.06 7.87
C ARG A 53 -0.46 -7.31 6.75
N ASN A 54 0.82 -7.61 6.63
CA ASN A 54 1.60 -7.23 5.46
C ASN A 54 1.05 -7.94 4.21
N PHE A 55 0.95 -7.21 3.11
CA PHE A 55 0.59 -7.74 1.80
C PHE A 55 1.43 -7.06 0.73
N ASP A 56 1.57 -7.70 -0.43
CA ASP A 56 2.30 -7.14 -1.55
C ASP A 56 1.37 -6.45 -2.55
N ILE A 57 1.84 -5.33 -3.10
CA ILE A 57 1.27 -4.72 -4.30
C ILE A 57 2.35 -4.74 -5.38
N THR A 58 2.06 -5.45 -6.46
CA THR A 58 2.90 -5.42 -7.66
C THR A 58 2.44 -4.31 -8.60
N PHE A 59 3.33 -3.45 -9.09
CA PHE A 59 3.02 -2.32 -9.98
C PHE A 59 4.19 -1.99 -10.93
N LYS A 60 3.93 -1.20 -11.97
CA LYS A 60 4.93 -0.75 -12.95
C LYS A 60 5.17 0.75 -12.90
N THR A 61 4.14 1.52 -12.57
CA THR A 61 4.18 2.98 -12.50
C THR A 61 3.63 3.47 -11.17
N GLU A 62 4.00 4.69 -10.78
CA GLU A 62 3.47 5.33 -9.58
C GLU A 62 1.94 5.47 -9.64
N GLU A 63 1.38 5.79 -10.81
CA GLU A 63 -0.07 5.91 -10.98
C GLU A 63 -0.78 4.58 -10.78
N GLU A 64 -0.23 3.48 -11.33
CA GLU A 64 -0.75 2.14 -11.09
C GLU A 64 -0.69 1.78 -9.60
N PHE A 65 0.37 2.20 -8.90
CA PHE A 65 0.51 1.96 -7.47
C PHE A 65 -0.55 2.72 -6.66
N LYS A 66 -0.80 3.99 -6.98
CA LYS A 66 -1.83 4.82 -6.33
C LYS A 66 -3.23 4.20 -6.49
N GLU A 67 -3.59 3.78 -7.69
CA GLU A 67 -4.89 3.14 -7.96
C GLU A 67 -5.04 1.80 -7.22
N LYS A 68 -3.97 1.00 -7.16
CA LYS A 68 -3.97 -0.25 -6.39
C LYS A 68 -4.10 -0.02 -4.89
N LEU A 69 -3.42 1.00 -4.34
CA LEU A 69 -3.58 1.37 -2.93
C LEU A 69 -5.03 1.77 -2.61
N ARG A 70 -5.65 2.61 -3.44
CA ARG A 70 -7.07 2.98 -3.32
C ARG A 70 -7.96 1.75 -3.36
N THR A 71 -7.68 0.82 -4.27
CA THR A 71 -8.42 -0.45 -4.40
C THR A 71 -8.34 -1.29 -3.12
N GLU A 72 -7.16 -1.45 -2.51
CA GLU A 72 -7.02 -2.21 -1.26
C GLU A 72 -7.75 -1.53 -0.08
N VAL A 73 -7.68 -0.20 0.04
CA VAL A 73 -8.45 0.54 1.04
C VAL A 73 -9.95 0.39 0.82
N ALA A 74 -10.41 0.45 -0.43
CA ALA A 74 -11.82 0.28 -0.78
C ALA A 74 -12.35 -1.11 -0.40
N LYS A 75 -11.55 -2.18 -0.57
CA LYS A 75 -11.92 -3.54 -0.12
C LYS A 75 -12.15 -3.60 1.39
N LEU A 76 -11.25 -3.00 2.18
CA LEU A 76 -11.38 -2.95 3.64
C LEU A 76 -12.63 -2.18 4.07
N LYS A 77 -12.87 -1.02 3.45
CA LYS A 77 -14.07 -0.21 3.71
C LYS A 77 -15.35 -0.96 3.36
N LEU A 78 -15.39 -1.61 2.20
CA LEU A 78 -16.52 -2.41 1.75
C LEU A 78 -16.79 -3.56 2.73
N MET A 79 -15.76 -4.28 3.16
CA MET A 79 -15.90 -5.36 4.14
C MET A 79 -16.39 -4.86 5.50
N ASN A 80 -15.86 -3.74 5.99
CA ASN A 80 -16.33 -3.12 7.22
C ASN A 80 -17.79 -2.68 7.12
N TRP A 81 -18.21 -2.15 5.96
CA TRP A 81 -19.57 -1.73 5.72
C TRP A 81 -20.55 -2.89 5.66
N LEU A 82 -20.18 -3.99 4.99
CA LEU A 82 -21.04 -5.17 4.82
C LEU A 82 -21.12 -6.05 6.08
N TYR A 83 -20.01 -6.26 6.77
CA TYR A 83 -19.89 -7.30 7.81
C TYR A 83 -19.51 -6.76 9.18
N GLY A 84 -19.25 -5.45 9.29
CA GLY A 84 -18.84 -4.81 10.53
C GLY A 84 -17.36 -5.02 10.90
N LYS A 85 -16.95 -4.30 11.93
CA LYS A 85 -15.56 -4.20 12.40
C LYS A 85 -15.00 -5.54 12.88
N ASP A 86 -15.77 -6.31 13.64
CA ASP A 86 -15.30 -7.56 14.25
C ASP A 86 -14.98 -8.63 13.20
N PHE A 87 -15.79 -8.70 12.14
CA PHE A 87 -15.52 -9.59 11.02
C PHE A 87 -14.28 -9.14 10.26
N LEU A 88 -14.18 -7.84 9.95
CA LEU A 88 -13.00 -7.30 9.27
C LEU A 88 -11.72 -7.66 10.04
N ALA A 89 -11.69 -7.39 11.35
CA ALA A 89 -10.56 -7.71 12.21
C ALA A 89 -10.16 -9.18 12.08
N LYS A 90 -11.11 -10.12 12.16
CA LYS A 90 -10.84 -11.56 12.04
C LYS A 90 -10.23 -11.96 10.70
N VAL A 91 -10.54 -11.27 9.61
CA VAL A 91 -10.04 -11.63 8.27
C VAL A 91 -8.65 -11.05 8.01
N VAL A 92 -8.40 -9.81 8.46
CA VAL A 92 -7.20 -9.07 8.05
C VAL A 92 -6.04 -9.16 9.05
N SER A 93 -6.32 -9.49 10.32
CA SER A 93 -5.32 -9.50 11.40
C SER A 93 -4.77 -10.88 11.78
N ARG A 94 -5.22 -11.97 11.14
CA ARG A 94 -4.84 -13.35 11.48
C ARG A 94 -3.48 -13.80 10.98
#